data_AF-A0A2A6D2X8-F1
#
_entry.id   AF-A0A2A6D2X8-F1
#
_cell.length_a   1.000
_cell.length_b   1.000
_cell.length_c   1.000
_cell.angle_alpha   90.00
_cell.angle_beta   90.00
_cell.angle_gamma   90.00
#
_symmetry.space_group_name_H-M   'P 1'
#
loop_
_entity.id
_entity.type
_entity.pdbx_description
1 polymer ?
#
loop_
_entity_poly.entity_id
_entity_poly.type
_entity_poly.pdbx_seq_one_letter_code
_entity_poly.pdbx_strand_id
1 'polypeptide(L)'
;MRLSLLLLTFVHSSLATLEDPELTFERLYKFGKDAYTAGEWADCVGFMRRALEDWDYYQSETLSCAARCLKKLPELRFDAKADPNHAALARFHHTSQRALCIRRCRRERFSPRRPGIARREIVHDLMERRPYNYLQVCHWKDGEFESAVKAAYTFLVANPTDEQAKVNMDFYMAEAEFTEDMLEDKERADYERMFISGVSAYEDEDWTKCVTHLDTALDEFFKEEELCRLGCRDRVDWEGIGSDDDVDAVINAIHRSSVECQHSCLARLSWVNGHFFGNLVAQVYRYQHLCYFKQMRGQDAARAVANHLLLDASPDIRWNKAHYRTLYPDREEIFRPEMRIVEFARNRLYEQRYLDFTEEKSKLVHGMYPTESKEDYAPLEVVDKESLVKDDFPYAEVGSILSAGLCKTLRQVALQLPTAIEKQAKSEVESAVQRMFPYSKLQGVWCGELRRPACDRAIVLSIEEGNCSEWLGPMHGGCALVACE
;
A
#
# COMPACT_ATOMS: atom_id res chain seq x y z
N MET A 1 32.67 -0.31 -61.89
CA MET A 1 31.85 0.34 -60.85
C MET A 1 30.51 -0.37 -60.74
N ARG A 2 30.37 -1.28 -59.78
CA ARG A 2 29.07 -1.90 -59.42
C ARG A 2 28.58 -1.16 -58.18
N LEU A 3 27.48 -0.42 -58.29
CA LEU A 3 26.81 0.20 -57.14
C LEU A 3 25.94 -0.87 -56.47
N SER A 4 26.31 -1.24 -55.25
CA SER A 4 25.45 -2.03 -54.36
C SER A 4 24.43 -1.10 -53.71
N LEU A 5 23.14 -1.34 -53.92
CA LEU A 5 22.07 -0.74 -53.11
C LEU A 5 21.96 -1.55 -51.80
N LEU A 6 22.36 -0.94 -50.68
CA LEU A 6 22.05 -1.41 -49.34
C LEU A 6 20.63 -0.97 -49.00
N LEU A 7 19.68 -1.92 -48.99
CA LEU A 7 18.37 -1.74 -48.37
C LEU A 7 18.55 -1.82 -46.85
N LEU A 8 18.56 -0.65 -46.20
CA LEU A 8 18.42 -0.53 -44.76
C LEU A 8 16.95 -0.81 -44.39
N THR A 9 16.68 -2.02 -43.91
CA THR A 9 15.42 -2.32 -43.21
C THR A 9 15.48 -1.68 -41.83
N PHE A 10 14.84 -0.51 -41.68
CA PHE A 10 14.53 0.04 -40.37
C PHE A 10 13.44 -0.83 -39.74
N VAL A 11 13.82 -1.66 -38.77
CA VAL A 11 12.86 -2.20 -37.79
C VAL A 11 12.37 -1.00 -36.99
N HIS A 12 11.18 -0.50 -37.31
CA HIS A 12 10.49 0.45 -36.46
C HIS A 12 10.04 -0.32 -35.22
N SER A 13 10.67 -0.06 -34.08
CA SER A 13 10.02 -0.23 -32.80
C SER A 13 8.85 0.76 -32.76
N SER A 14 7.66 0.24 -33.07
CA SER A 14 6.41 0.99 -33.10
C SER A 14 6.06 1.47 -31.69
N LEU A 15 6.38 2.72 -31.35
CA LEU A 15 5.71 3.40 -30.24
C LEU A 15 4.30 3.78 -30.73
N ALA A 16 3.33 2.91 -30.47
CA ALA A 16 1.95 3.10 -30.90
C ALA A 16 1.24 4.10 -29.99
N THR A 17 1.22 5.39 -30.32
CA THR A 17 0.30 6.35 -29.63
C THR A 17 -0.28 7.47 -30.49
N LEU A 18 0.15 7.64 -31.74
CA LEU A 18 -0.34 8.74 -32.61
C LEU A 18 -0.85 8.32 -34.00
N GLU A 19 -0.62 7.08 -34.45
CA GLU A 19 -0.85 6.72 -35.86
C GLU A 19 -2.34 6.53 -36.22
N ASP A 20 -3.17 6.04 -35.29
CA ASP A 20 -4.62 5.93 -35.48
C ASP A 20 -5.40 6.25 -34.19
N PRO A 21 -5.95 7.46 -34.05
CA PRO A 21 -6.67 7.87 -32.84
C PRO A 21 -8.00 7.14 -32.63
N GLU A 22 -8.53 6.44 -33.64
CA GLU A 22 -9.79 5.70 -33.52
C GLU A 22 -9.57 4.25 -33.07
N LEU A 23 -8.32 3.77 -33.08
CA LEU A 23 -7.95 2.42 -32.64
C LEU A 23 -7.54 2.43 -31.16
N THR A 24 -8.53 2.45 -30.28
CA THR A 24 -8.33 2.51 -28.82
C THR A 24 -8.04 1.15 -28.20
N PHE A 25 -7.51 1.15 -26.98
CA PHE A 25 -7.32 -0.04 -26.14
C PHE A 25 -8.61 -0.88 -26.04
N GLU A 26 -9.80 -0.26 -26.05
CA GLU A 26 -11.08 -0.99 -26.02
C GLU A 26 -11.30 -1.85 -27.28
N ARG A 27 -10.95 -1.30 -28.45
CA ARG A 27 -11.05 -2.03 -29.72
C ARG A 27 -9.95 -3.08 -29.85
N LEU A 28 -8.72 -2.70 -29.53
CA LEU A 28 -7.55 -3.59 -29.58
C LEU A 28 -7.74 -4.79 -28.65
N TYR A 29 -8.17 -4.56 -27.41
CA TYR A 29 -8.42 -5.64 -26.45
C TYR A 29 -9.53 -6.57 -26.95
N LYS A 30 -10.59 -6.03 -27.56
CA LYS A 30 -11.62 -6.83 -28.20
C LYS A 30 -11.05 -7.68 -29.35
N PHE A 31 -10.28 -7.10 -30.26
CA PHE A 31 -9.66 -7.85 -31.36
C PHE A 31 -8.73 -8.96 -30.85
N GLY A 32 -7.97 -8.70 -29.78
CA GLY A 32 -7.16 -9.74 -29.12
C GLY A 32 -8.00 -10.89 -28.58
N LYS A 33 -9.16 -10.61 -27.98
CA LYS A 33 -10.08 -11.66 -27.47
C LYS A 33 -10.73 -12.45 -28.61
N ASP A 34 -11.08 -11.77 -29.70
CA ASP A 34 -11.63 -12.41 -30.90
C ASP A 34 -10.58 -13.35 -31.52
N ALA A 35 -9.33 -12.89 -31.68
CA ALA A 35 -8.21 -13.70 -32.16
C ALA A 35 -7.87 -14.89 -31.23
N TYR A 36 -7.87 -14.67 -29.90
CA TYR A 36 -7.73 -15.73 -28.91
C TYR A 36 -8.77 -16.83 -29.09
N THR A 37 -10.04 -16.44 -29.28
CA THR A 37 -11.15 -17.38 -29.46
C THR A 37 -11.04 -18.13 -30.80
N ALA A 38 -10.52 -17.49 -31.83
CA ALA A 38 -10.29 -18.07 -33.16
C ALA A 38 -9.04 -18.99 -33.21
N GLY A 39 -8.18 -18.95 -32.20
CA GLY A 39 -6.89 -19.66 -32.20
C GLY A 39 -5.82 -18.99 -33.07
N GLU A 40 -5.98 -17.71 -33.37
CA GLU A 40 -5.03 -16.89 -34.12
C GLU A 40 -4.01 -16.30 -33.13
N TRP A 41 -3.05 -17.12 -32.69
CA TRP A 41 -2.18 -16.80 -31.54
C TRP A 41 -1.28 -15.58 -31.77
N ALA A 42 -0.66 -15.46 -32.95
CA ALA A 42 0.17 -14.32 -33.31
C ALA A 42 -0.64 -12.99 -33.31
N ASP A 43 -1.87 -13.01 -33.84
CA ASP A 43 -2.75 -11.84 -33.84
C ASP A 43 -3.24 -11.52 -32.42
N CYS A 44 -3.54 -12.53 -31.60
CA CYS A 44 -3.85 -12.34 -30.18
C CYS A 44 -2.70 -11.59 -29.48
N VAL A 45 -1.45 -12.07 -29.62
CA VAL A 45 -0.27 -11.42 -29.02
C VAL A 45 -0.17 -9.96 -29.51
N GLY A 46 -0.27 -9.75 -30.83
CA GLY A 46 -0.17 -8.43 -31.43
C GLY A 46 -1.22 -7.45 -30.92
N PHE A 47 -2.49 -7.84 -30.91
CA PHE A 47 -3.59 -6.97 -30.46
C PHE A 47 -3.56 -6.72 -28.95
N MET A 48 -3.28 -7.74 -28.13
CA MET A 48 -3.21 -7.58 -26.67
C MET A 48 -2.07 -6.65 -26.25
N ARG A 49 -0.87 -6.80 -26.83
CA ARG A 49 0.25 -5.90 -26.55
C ARG A 49 -0.06 -4.46 -26.94
N ARG A 50 -0.62 -4.26 -28.14
CA ARG A 50 -1.04 -2.92 -28.58
C ARG A 50 -2.13 -2.33 -27.69
N ALA A 51 -3.03 -3.15 -27.14
CA ALA A 51 -4.04 -2.68 -26.20
C ALA A 51 -3.41 -2.17 -24.89
N LEU A 52 -2.40 -2.88 -24.37
CA LEU A 52 -1.64 -2.47 -23.18
C LEU A 52 -0.84 -1.19 -23.43
N GLU A 53 -0.18 -1.07 -24.60
CA GLU A 53 0.56 0.13 -24.99
C GLU A 53 -0.35 1.38 -25.09
N ASP A 54 -1.52 1.27 -25.75
CA ASP A 54 -2.46 2.39 -25.83
C ASP A 54 -3.11 2.71 -24.47
N TRP A 55 -3.29 1.70 -23.60
CA TRP A 55 -3.77 1.89 -22.24
C TRP A 55 -2.77 2.69 -21.39
N ASP A 56 -1.49 2.32 -21.42
CA ASP A 56 -0.42 3.04 -20.72
C ASP A 56 -0.32 4.50 -21.20
N TYR A 57 -0.39 4.71 -22.51
CA TYR A 57 -0.46 6.05 -23.08
C TYR A 57 -1.67 6.86 -22.59
N TYR A 58 -2.86 6.24 -22.59
CA TYR A 58 -4.08 6.89 -22.12
C TYR A 58 -3.98 7.27 -20.64
N GLN A 59 -3.51 6.36 -19.78
CA GLN A 59 -3.28 6.59 -18.35
C GLN A 59 -2.28 7.72 -18.13
N SER A 60 -1.09 7.62 -18.74
CA SER A 60 0.00 8.57 -18.55
C SER A 60 -0.36 9.99 -18.99
N GLU A 61 -1.02 10.18 -20.14
CA GLU A 61 -1.45 11.52 -20.57
C GLU A 61 -2.62 12.06 -19.73
N THR A 62 -3.51 11.19 -19.26
CA THR A 62 -4.60 11.55 -18.35
C THR A 62 -4.04 12.09 -17.04
N LEU A 63 -3.09 11.38 -16.42
CA LEU A 63 -2.41 11.79 -15.19
C LEU A 63 -1.53 13.02 -15.41
N SER A 64 -0.80 13.09 -16.53
CA SER A 64 0.01 14.26 -16.90
C SER A 64 -0.84 15.52 -17.02
N CYS A 65 -2.03 15.43 -17.62
CA CYS A 65 -2.97 16.53 -17.64
C CYS A 65 -3.45 16.94 -16.24
N ALA A 66 -3.79 15.98 -15.37
CA ALA A 66 -4.19 16.26 -14.00
C ALA A 66 -3.07 16.98 -13.22
N ALA A 67 -1.84 16.45 -13.26
CA ALA A 67 -0.67 17.01 -12.60
C ALA A 67 -0.34 18.44 -13.09
N ARG A 68 -0.28 18.64 -14.42
CA ARG A 68 -0.03 19.97 -15.02
C ARG A 68 -1.08 20.99 -14.60
N CYS A 69 -2.35 20.60 -14.54
CA CYS A 69 -3.42 21.49 -14.15
C CYS A 69 -3.41 21.78 -12.65
N LEU A 70 -3.07 20.80 -11.80
CA LEU A 70 -2.86 21.02 -10.37
C LEU A 70 -1.72 22.01 -10.11
N LYS A 71 -0.61 21.90 -10.86
CA LYS A 71 0.51 22.84 -10.77
C LYS A 71 0.13 24.27 -11.19
N LYS A 72 -0.70 24.41 -12.23
CA LYS A 72 -1.19 25.73 -12.70
C LYS A 72 -2.24 26.35 -11.77
N LEU A 73 -3.04 25.51 -11.12
CA LEU A 73 -4.15 25.87 -10.24
C LEU A 73 -4.00 25.11 -8.92
N PRO A 74 -3.05 25.51 -8.07
CA PRO A 74 -2.83 24.88 -6.76
C PRO A 74 -4.03 25.11 -5.84
N GLU A 75 -4.16 24.30 -4.79
CA GLU A 75 -5.31 24.38 -3.88
C GLU A 75 -5.44 25.79 -3.25
N LEU A 76 -6.69 26.30 -3.24
CA LEU A 76 -7.00 27.62 -2.69
C LEU A 76 -6.80 27.62 -1.17
N ARG A 77 -6.21 28.71 -0.66
CA ARG A 77 -6.11 29.00 0.77
C ARG A 77 -7.04 30.17 1.08
N PHE A 78 -7.93 29.97 2.05
CA PHE A 78 -8.81 31.02 2.55
C PHE A 78 -8.35 31.47 3.94
N ASP A 79 -8.46 32.77 4.21
CA ASP A 79 -8.36 33.29 5.57
C ASP A 79 -9.56 32.78 6.38
N ALA A 80 -9.35 32.43 7.66
CA ALA A 80 -10.43 32.08 8.59
C ALA A 80 -11.47 33.20 8.75
N LYS A 81 -11.11 34.46 8.42
CA LYS A 81 -12.02 35.62 8.43
C LYS A 81 -12.78 35.84 7.12
N ALA A 82 -12.54 35.03 6.09
CA ALA A 82 -13.24 35.18 4.81
C ALA A 82 -14.74 34.91 4.98
N ASP A 83 -15.57 35.70 4.30
CA ASP A 83 -17.01 35.46 4.27
C ASP A 83 -17.31 34.05 3.72
N PRO A 84 -18.06 33.21 4.45
CA PRO A 84 -18.27 31.80 4.07
C PRO A 84 -18.90 31.62 2.69
N ASN A 85 -19.83 32.51 2.29
CA ASN A 85 -20.51 32.41 1.01
C ASN A 85 -19.56 32.76 -0.14
N HIS A 86 -18.77 33.81 0.01
CA HIS A 86 -17.74 34.16 -0.97
C HIS A 86 -16.67 33.07 -1.07
N ALA A 87 -16.27 32.47 0.06
CA ALA A 87 -15.30 31.38 0.08
C ALA A 87 -15.84 30.12 -0.63
N ALA A 88 -17.12 29.77 -0.42
CA ALA A 88 -17.77 28.66 -1.11
C ALA A 88 -17.82 28.88 -2.62
N LEU A 89 -18.28 30.06 -3.07
CA LEU A 89 -18.34 30.36 -4.50
C LEU A 89 -16.94 30.38 -5.16
N ALA A 90 -15.94 30.89 -4.46
CA ALA A 90 -14.55 30.85 -4.93
C ALA A 90 -14.02 29.41 -5.08
N ARG A 91 -14.36 28.49 -4.16
CA ARG A 91 -14.03 27.05 -4.29
C ARG A 91 -14.66 26.43 -5.54
N PHE A 92 -15.94 26.71 -5.80
CA PHE A 92 -16.61 26.21 -7.00
C PHE A 92 -16.06 26.82 -8.29
N HIS A 93 -15.72 28.11 -8.28
CA HIS A 93 -15.06 28.75 -9.42
C HIS A 93 -13.70 28.11 -9.71
N HIS A 94 -12.88 27.90 -8.68
CA HIS A 94 -11.58 27.23 -8.82
C HIS A 94 -11.71 25.79 -9.33
N THR A 95 -12.70 25.05 -8.84
CA THR A 95 -13.03 23.70 -9.34
C THR A 95 -13.40 23.75 -10.83
N SER A 96 -14.17 24.75 -11.25
CA SER A 96 -14.53 24.97 -12.66
C SER A 96 -13.32 25.30 -13.53
N GLN A 97 -12.41 26.16 -13.03
CA GLN A 97 -11.15 26.48 -13.73
C GLN A 97 -10.29 25.23 -13.91
N ARG A 98 -10.17 24.39 -12.88
CA ARG A 98 -9.40 23.14 -12.93
C ARG A 98 -10.01 22.15 -13.92
N ALA A 99 -11.33 21.97 -13.89
CA ALA A 99 -12.05 21.13 -14.85
C ALA A 99 -11.84 21.61 -16.30
N LEU A 100 -11.90 22.92 -16.55
CA LEU A 100 -11.65 23.51 -17.86
C LEU A 100 -10.20 23.27 -18.32
N CYS A 101 -9.23 23.42 -17.43
CA CYS A 101 -7.82 23.12 -17.71
C CYS A 101 -7.64 21.67 -18.16
N ILE A 102 -8.19 20.71 -17.41
CA ILE A 102 -8.07 19.28 -17.69
C ILE A 102 -8.73 18.95 -19.04
N ARG A 103 -9.94 19.45 -19.30
CA ARG A 103 -10.65 19.24 -20.58
C ARG A 103 -9.85 19.77 -21.77
N ARG A 104 -9.26 20.96 -21.66
CA ARG A 104 -8.41 21.55 -22.71
C ARG A 104 -7.15 20.71 -22.94
N CYS A 105 -6.49 20.31 -21.85
CA CYS A 105 -5.30 19.49 -21.92
C CYS A 105 -5.58 18.13 -22.59
N ARG A 106 -6.65 17.44 -22.18
CA ARG A 106 -7.05 16.16 -22.79
C ARG A 106 -7.37 16.31 -24.27
N ARG A 107 -8.05 17.39 -24.68
CA ARG A 107 -8.35 17.65 -26.09
C ARG A 107 -7.10 17.99 -26.93
N GLU A 108 -6.05 18.52 -26.30
CA GLU A 108 -4.77 18.77 -26.95
C GLU A 108 -3.93 17.50 -27.07
N ARG A 109 -3.92 16.68 -26.02
CA ARG A 109 -3.15 15.43 -25.95
C ARG A 109 -3.76 14.31 -26.75
N PHE A 110 -5.07 14.14 -26.65
CA PHE A 110 -5.82 13.19 -27.44
C PHE A 110 -6.37 13.90 -28.68
N SER A 111 -6.18 13.30 -29.86
CA SER A 111 -6.81 13.76 -31.09
C SER A 111 -8.33 13.93 -30.88
N PRO A 112 -8.97 14.98 -31.41
CA PRO A 112 -10.44 15.13 -31.35
C PRO A 112 -11.22 13.96 -31.95
N ARG A 113 -10.56 13.10 -32.74
CA ARG A 113 -11.14 11.89 -33.33
C ARG A 113 -11.15 10.69 -32.38
N ARG A 114 -10.37 10.74 -31.28
CA ARG A 114 -10.35 9.67 -30.28
C ARG A 114 -11.69 9.64 -29.53
N PRO A 115 -12.42 8.52 -29.53
CA PRO A 115 -13.65 8.41 -28.77
C PRO A 115 -13.36 8.47 -27.26
N GLY A 116 -14.34 8.95 -26.49
CA GLY A 116 -14.32 8.76 -25.03
C GLY A 116 -14.46 7.28 -24.66
N ILE A 117 -14.12 6.95 -23.41
CA ILE A 117 -14.29 5.58 -22.89
C ILE A 117 -15.75 5.18 -22.98
N ALA A 118 -16.04 4.08 -23.68
CA ALA A 118 -17.40 3.57 -23.85
C ALA A 118 -17.76 2.50 -22.81
N ARG A 119 -16.79 1.69 -22.37
CA ARG A 119 -16.99 0.52 -21.50
C ARG A 119 -16.04 0.58 -20.31
N ARG A 120 -16.58 0.91 -19.13
CA ARG A 120 -15.79 1.01 -17.89
C ARG A 120 -15.27 -0.36 -17.43
N GLU A 121 -15.93 -1.44 -17.85
CA GLU A 121 -15.53 -2.81 -17.53
C GLU A 121 -14.17 -3.14 -18.17
N ILE A 122 -13.87 -2.61 -19.37
CA ILE A 122 -12.57 -2.83 -20.02
C ILE A 122 -11.46 -2.10 -19.25
N VAL A 123 -11.75 -0.91 -18.71
CA VAL A 123 -10.81 -0.20 -17.84
C VAL A 123 -10.50 -1.03 -16.59
N HIS A 124 -11.51 -1.66 -15.99
CA HIS A 124 -11.34 -2.56 -14.87
C HIS A 124 -10.48 -3.78 -15.24
N ASP A 125 -10.76 -4.43 -16.37
CA ASP A 125 -9.97 -5.57 -16.89
C ASP A 125 -8.48 -5.21 -17.05
N LEU A 126 -8.18 -4.05 -17.63
CA LEU A 126 -6.81 -3.56 -17.82
C LEU A 126 -6.12 -3.27 -16.49
N MET A 127 -6.84 -2.67 -15.55
CA MET A 127 -6.34 -2.42 -14.20
C MET A 127 -6.03 -3.69 -13.41
N GLU A 128 -6.81 -4.75 -13.61
CA GLU A 128 -6.59 -6.07 -13.01
C GLU A 128 -5.58 -6.92 -13.81
N ARG A 129 -4.90 -6.33 -14.79
CA ARG A 129 -3.92 -7.01 -15.66
C ARG A 129 -4.51 -8.22 -16.41
N ARG A 130 -5.82 -8.27 -16.64
CA ARG A 130 -6.48 -9.38 -17.37
C ARG A 130 -5.94 -9.65 -18.77
N PRO A 131 -5.44 -8.68 -19.56
CA PRO A 131 -4.81 -8.98 -20.84
C PRO A 131 -3.63 -9.96 -20.72
N TYR A 132 -2.89 -9.95 -19.61
CA TYR A 132 -1.81 -10.91 -19.39
C TYR A 132 -2.31 -12.34 -19.22
N ASN A 133 -3.51 -12.52 -18.68
CA ASN A 133 -4.14 -13.84 -18.59
C ASN A 133 -4.44 -14.44 -19.97
N TYR A 134 -4.73 -13.61 -20.98
CA TYR A 134 -4.83 -14.05 -22.37
C TYR A 134 -3.45 -14.21 -23.00
N LEU A 135 -2.55 -13.24 -22.80
CA LEU A 135 -1.20 -13.26 -23.37
C LEU A 135 -0.41 -14.50 -22.98
N GLN A 136 -0.52 -15.00 -21.74
CA GLN A 136 0.19 -16.22 -21.34
C GLN A 136 -0.14 -17.41 -22.27
N VAL A 137 -1.42 -17.60 -22.57
CA VAL A 137 -1.86 -18.69 -23.44
C VAL A 137 -1.48 -18.40 -24.87
N CYS A 138 -1.62 -17.16 -25.34
CA CYS A 138 -1.26 -16.79 -26.71
C CYS A 138 0.24 -17.00 -26.96
N HIS A 139 1.12 -16.53 -26.06
CA HIS A 139 2.56 -16.78 -26.14
C HIS A 139 2.90 -18.26 -26.08
N TRP A 140 2.29 -19.02 -25.16
CA TRP A 140 2.50 -20.47 -25.06
C TRP A 140 2.16 -21.19 -26.37
N LYS A 141 1.00 -20.84 -26.95
CA LYS A 141 0.53 -21.45 -28.20
C LYS A 141 1.30 -20.98 -29.44
N ASP A 142 1.92 -19.81 -29.39
CA ASP A 142 2.79 -19.27 -30.44
C ASP A 142 4.25 -19.78 -30.31
N GLY A 143 4.57 -20.53 -29.25
CA GLY A 143 5.91 -21.10 -29.02
C GLY A 143 6.88 -20.16 -28.27
N GLU A 144 6.39 -19.07 -27.70
CA GLU A 144 7.18 -18.11 -26.92
C GLU A 144 7.09 -18.41 -25.42
N PHE A 145 7.76 -19.48 -24.97
CA PHE A 145 7.67 -19.96 -23.58
C PHE A 145 8.03 -18.90 -22.53
N GLU A 146 9.17 -18.23 -22.65
CA GLU A 146 9.60 -17.20 -21.69
C GLU A 146 8.56 -16.06 -21.58
N SER A 147 8.01 -15.60 -22.71
CA SER A 147 6.96 -14.58 -22.73
C SER A 147 5.67 -15.08 -22.05
N ALA A 148 5.34 -16.36 -22.19
CA ALA A 148 4.19 -16.97 -21.53
C ALA A 148 4.35 -16.97 -20.01
N VAL A 149 5.53 -17.39 -19.51
CA VAL A 149 5.87 -17.37 -18.07
C VAL A 149 5.76 -15.95 -17.51
N LYS A 150 6.37 -14.96 -18.19
CA LYS A 150 6.35 -13.56 -17.75
C LYS A 150 4.94 -12.99 -17.72
N ALA A 151 4.10 -13.30 -18.72
CA ALA A 151 2.71 -12.87 -18.73
C ALA A 151 1.90 -13.53 -17.60
N ALA A 152 2.06 -14.83 -17.39
CA ALA A 152 1.38 -15.56 -16.33
C ALA A 152 1.77 -15.04 -14.94
N TYR A 153 3.06 -14.80 -14.70
CA TYR A 153 3.56 -14.23 -13.46
C TYR A 153 3.06 -12.79 -13.24
N THR A 154 3.07 -11.95 -14.28
CA THR A 154 2.53 -10.57 -14.23
C THR A 154 1.04 -10.56 -13.81
N PHE A 155 0.24 -11.51 -14.31
CA PHE A 155 -1.16 -11.65 -13.93
C PHE A 155 -1.32 -12.15 -12.49
N LEU A 156 -0.54 -13.17 -12.09
CA LEU A 156 -0.58 -13.75 -10.74
C LEU A 156 -0.20 -12.72 -9.67
N VAL A 157 0.82 -11.89 -9.90
CA VAL A 157 1.24 -10.84 -8.96
C VAL A 157 0.11 -9.86 -8.66
N ALA A 158 -0.70 -9.48 -9.66
CA ALA A 158 -1.85 -8.61 -9.46
C ALA A 158 -3.08 -9.33 -8.90
N ASN A 159 -3.16 -10.66 -9.05
CA ASN A 159 -4.31 -11.47 -8.65
C ASN A 159 -3.86 -12.70 -7.81
N PRO A 160 -3.22 -12.49 -6.64
CA PRO A 160 -2.56 -13.56 -5.89
C PRO A 160 -3.54 -14.57 -5.26
N THR A 161 -4.83 -14.25 -5.21
CA THR A 161 -5.90 -15.13 -4.72
C THR A 161 -6.61 -15.90 -5.83
N ASP A 162 -6.28 -15.66 -7.10
CA ASP A 162 -6.86 -16.39 -8.22
C ASP A 162 -6.25 -17.80 -8.31
N GLU A 163 -7.06 -18.82 -8.03
CA GLU A 163 -6.62 -20.21 -8.02
C GLU A 163 -6.20 -20.71 -9.42
N GLN A 164 -6.80 -20.19 -10.49
CA GLN A 164 -6.41 -20.57 -11.84
C GLN A 164 -5.05 -19.98 -12.22
N ALA A 165 -4.75 -18.75 -11.78
CA ALA A 165 -3.46 -18.13 -11.98
C ALA A 165 -2.33 -18.93 -11.30
N LYS A 166 -2.58 -19.44 -10.09
CA LYS A 166 -1.64 -20.33 -9.38
C LYS A 166 -1.41 -21.63 -10.14
N VAL A 167 -2.49 -22.30 -10.54
CA VAL A 167 -2.41 -23.55 -11.34
C VAL A 167 -1.65 -23.34 -12.65
N ASN A 168 -1.87 -22.22 -13.33
CA ASN A 168 -1.15 -21.90 -14.56
C ASN A 168 0.35 -21.68 -14.28
N MET A 169 0.72 -21.03 -13.18
CA MET A 169 2.13 -20.89 -12.84
C MET A 169 2.78 -22.21 -12.43
N ASP A 170 2.10 -23.04 -11.64
CA ASP A 170 2.60 -24.38 -11.28
C ASP A 170 2.87 -25.23 -12.53
N PHE A 171 2.02 -25.12 -13.55
CA PHE A 171 2.22 -25.75 -14.85
C PHE A 171 3.53 -25.29 -15.50
N TYR A 172 3.75 -23.98 -15.67
CA TYR A 172 4.95 -23.49 -16.32
C TYR A 172 6.23 -23.78 -15.53
N MET A 173 6.17 -23.71 -14.19
CA MET A 173 7.33 -24.00 -13.32
C MET A 173 7.74 -25.48 -13.35
N ALA A 174 6.85 -26.38 -13.79
CA ALA A 174 7.14 -27.80 -13.94
C ALA A 174 7.81 -28.15 -15.28
N GLU A 175 7.82 -27.24 -16.25
CA GLU A 175 8.44 -27.45 -17.56
C GLU A 175 9.97 -27.42 -17.48
N ALA A 176 10.64 -28.23 -18.30
CA ALA A 176 12.10 -28.38 -18.26
C ALA A 176 12.87 -27.12 -18.68
N GLU A 177 12.22 -26.21 -19.43
CA GLU A 177 12.79 -24.97 -19.93
C GLU A 177 12.69 -23.82 -18.91
N PHE A 178 11.98 -24.02 -17.79
CA PHE A 178 11.78 -22.97 -16.78
C PHE A 178 13.07 -22.62 -16.02
N THR A 179 13.27 -21.33 -15.80
CA THR A 179 14.30 -20.78 -14.92
C THR A 179 13.72 -19.64 -14.07
N GLU A 180 14.25 -19.45 -12.85
CA GLU A 180 13.72 -18.45 -11.90
C GLU A 180 13.78 -17.01 -12.43
N ASP A 181 14.73 -16.67 -13.32
CA ASP A 181 14.83 -15.33 -13.93
C ASP A 181 13.68 -15.01 -14.89
N MET A 182 12.88 -16.01 -15.28
CA MET A 182 11.63 -15.80 -16.02
C MET A 182 10.50 -15.25 -15.15
N LEU A 183 10.61 -15.27 -13.81
CA LEU A 183 9.64 -14.71 -12.87
C LEU A 183 9.76 -13.17 -12.81
N GLU A 184 9.38 -12.53 -13.90
CA GLU A 184 9.46 -11.07 -14.08
C GLU A 184 8.05 -10.48 -14.23
N ASP A 185 7.66 -9.62 -13.30
CA ASP A 185 6.44 -8.80 -13.44
C ASP A 185 6.73 -7.66 -14.44
N LYS A 186 6.06 -7.70 -15.58
CA LYS A 186 6.21 -6.72 -16.67
C LYS A 186 5.66 -5.33 -16.32
N GLU A 187 4.84 -5.22 -15.29
CA GLU A 187 4.29 -3.96 -14.80
C GLU A 187 4.78 -3.60 -13.39
N ARG A 188 5.92 -4.17 -12.96
CA ARG A 188 6.51 -3.85 -11.66
C ARG A 188 6.86 -2.36 -11.58
N ALA A 189 6.32 -1.69 -10.58
CA ALA A 189 6.60 -0.29 -10.31
C ALA A 189 8.02 -0.10 -9.74
N ASP A 190 8.59 1.10 -9.90
CA ASP A 190 9.96 1.37 -9.46
C ASP A 190 10.13 1.35 -7.95
N TYR A 191 9.13 1.82 -7.18
CA TYR A 191 9.18 1.73 -5.72
C TYR A 191 9.23 0.28 -5.24
N GLU A 192 8.50 -0.62 -5.91
CA GLU A 192 8.45 -2.05 -5.59
C GLU A 192 9.81 -2.70 -5.90
N ARG A 193 10.36 -2.41 -7.08
CA ARG A 193 11.71 -2.86 -7.49
C ARG A 193 12.77 -2.46 -6.47
N MET A 194 12.73 -1.20 -6.02
CA MET A 194 13.66 -0.67 -5.03
C MET A 194 13.42 -1.25 -3.64
N PHE A 195 12.18 -1.47 -3.23
CA PHE A 195 11.87 -2.12 -1.95
C PHE A 195 12.41 -3.56 -1.92
N ILE A 196 12.12 -4.36 -2.96
CA ILE A 196 12.65 -5.73 -3.09
C ILE A 196 14.18 -5.72 -3.06
N SER A 197 14.81 -4.82 -3.82
CA SER A 197 16.27 -4.69 -3.86
C SER A 197 16.86 -4.24 -2.52
N GLY A 198 16.11 -3.48 -1.73
CA GLY A 198 16.50 -3.05 -0.38
C GLY A 198 16.39 -4.18 0.64
N VAL A 199 15.33 -4.99 0.58
CA VAL A 199 15.15 -6.17 1.44
C VAL A 199 16.19 -7.24 1.10
N SER A 200 16.44 -7.52 -0.19
CA SER A 200 17.51 -8.44 -0.60
C SER A 200 18.89 -7.96 -0.14
N ALA A 201 19.19 -6.66 -0.24
CA ALA A 201 20.45 -6.12 0.29
C ALA A 201 20.54 -6.21 1.82
N TYR A 202 19.43 -6.17 2.55
CA TYR A 202 19.40 -6.45 3.99
C TYR A 202 19.75 -7.91 4.30
N GLU A 203 19.19 -8.86 3.52
CA GLU A 203 19.47 -10.29 3.65
C GLU A 203 20.93 -10.63 3.30
N ASP A 204 21.49 -9.94 2.30
CA ASP A 204 22.90 -10.07 1.89
C ASP A 204 23.89 -9.31 2.81
N GLU A 205 23.39 -8.67 3.87
CA GLU A 205 24.15 -7.80 4.79
C GLU A 205 24.88 -6.62 4.10
N ASP A 206 24.47 -6.24 2.89
CA ASP A 206 24.95 -5.04 2.20
C ASP A 206 24.20 -3.80 2.72
N TRP A 207 24.59 -3.35 3.91
CA TRP A 207 23.90 -2.27 4.62
C TRP A 207 23.87 -0.96 3.82
N THR A 208 24.91 -0.67 3.03
CA THR A 208 24.96 0.53 2.21
C THR A 208 23.89 0.49 1.12
N LYS A 209 23.82 -0.60 0.34
CA LYS A 209 22.75 -0.75 -0.65
C LYS A 209 21.37 -0.85 -0.01
N CYS A 210 21.24 -1.50 1.15
CA CYS A 210 19.97 -1.57 1.86
C CYS A 210 19.41 -0.15 2.10
N VAL A 211 20.20 0.74 2.69
CA VAL A 211 19.76 2.13 2.94
C VAL A 211 19.44 2.83 1.63
N THR A 212 20.35 2.79 0.65
CA THR A 212 20.15 3.51 -0.62
C THR A 212 18.91 3.04 -1.38
N HIS A 213 18.68 1.74 -1.48
CA HIS A 213 17.51 1.19 -2.15
C HIS A 213 16.22 1.50 -1.40
N LEU A 214 16.20 1.40 -0.06
CA LEU A 214 14.99 1.72 0.72
C LEU A 214 14.65 3.21 0.72
N ASP A 215 15.65 4.09 0.77
CA ASP A 215 15.42 5.54 0.59
C ASP A 215 14.82 5.82 -0.79
N THR A 216 15.37 5.21 -1.84
CA THR A 216 14.84 5.32 -3.21
C THR A 216 13.43 4.76 -3.32
N ALA A 217 13.16 3.61 -2.68
CA ALA A 217 11.83 3.00 -2.64
C ALA A 217 10.79 3.95 -2.03
N LEU A 218 11.15 4.64 -0.95
CA LEU A 218 10.25 5.59 -0.30
C LEU A 218 9.97 6.81 -1.18
N ASP A 219 10.99 7.35 -1.84
CA ASP A 219 10.83 8.50 -2.74
C ASP A 219 9.99 8.15 -3.98
N GLU A 220 10.22 6.99 -4.60
CA GLU A 220 9.39 6.51 -5.71
C GLU A 220 7.97 6.17 -5.24
N PHE A 221 7.80 5.61 -4.03
CA PHE A 221 6.47 5.32 -3.48
C PHE A 221 5.62 6.58 -3.39
N PHE A 222 6.16 7.70 -2.89
CA PHE A 222 5.39 8.93 -2.77
C PHE A 222 5.03 9.55 -4.12
N LYS A 223 5.85 9.33 -5.17
CA LYS A 223 5.48 9.73 -6.54
C LYS A 223 4.31 8.90 -7.05
N GLU A 224 4.36 7.58 -6.89
CA GLU A 224 3.26 6.70 -7.29
C GLU A 224 2.00 6.94 -6.47
N GLU A 225 2.12 7.27 -5.19
CA GLU A 225 1.00 7.65 -4.33
C GLU A 225 0.32 8.93 -4.86
N GLU A 226 1.10 9.96 -5.21
CA GLU A 226 0.57 11.19 -5.81
C GLU A 226 -0.17 10.90 -7.14
N LEU A 227 0.42 10.07 -8.01
CA LEU A 227 -0.20 9.66 -9.28
C LEU A 227 -1.49 8.87 -9.04
N CYS A 228 -1.49 7.92 -8.11
CA CYS A 228 -2.66 7.16 -7.72
C CYS A 228 -3.80 8.09 -7.27
N ARG A 229 -3.50 9.07 -6.41
CA ARG A 229 -4.48 10.04 -5.91
C ARG A 229 -5.03 10.94 -7.01
N LEU A 230 -4.19 11.37 -7.94
CA LEU A 230 -4.61 12.15 -9.11
C LEU A 230 -5.57 11.34 -9.99
N GLY A 231 -5.27 10.05 -10.21
CA GLY A 231 -6.09 9.14 -11.00
C GLY A 231 -7.46 8.83 -10.39
N CYS A 232 -7.67 9.08 -9.10
CA CYS A 232 -8.97 8.90 -8.46
C CYS A 232 -10.03 9.93 -8.90
N ARG A 233 -9.61 11.10 -9.39
CA ARG A 233 -10.54 12.18 -9.77
C ARG A 233 -11.40 11.86 -11.00
N ASP A 234 -11.00 10.88 -11.79
CA ASP A 234 -11.73 10.40 -12.97
C ASP A 234 -12.65 9.21 -12.68
N ARG A 235 -12.66 8.72 -11.43
CA ARG A 235 -13.28 7.45 -11.03
C ARG A 235 -14.48 7.67 -10.11
N VAL A 236 -15.37 8.56 -10.54
CA VAL A 236 -16.63 8.79 -9.83
C VAL A 236 -17.53 7.58 -10.02
N ASP A 237 -17.91 6.97 -8.91
CA ASP A 237 -18.98 6.00 -8.82
C ASP A 237 -20.34 6.72 -8.86
N TRP A 238 -21.21 6.28 -9.77
CA TRP A 238 -22.54 6.85 -9.98
C TRP A 238 -23.65 5.95 -9.45
N GLU A 239 -23.35 4.73 -9.00
CA GLU A 239 -24.36 3.76 -8.54
C GLU A 239 -25.08 4.23 -7.26
N GLY A 240 -24.39 5.02 -6.44
CA GLY A 240 -24.93 5.56 -5.18
C GLY A 240 -25.72 6.86 -5.28
N ILE A 241 -26.05 7.34 -6.50
CA ILE A 241 -26.79 8.59 -6.70
C ILE A 241 -28.22 8.28 -7.17
N GLY A 242 -29.19 8.53 -6.27
CA GLY A 242 -30.61 8.34 -6.50
C GLY A 242 -31.27 9.46 -7.30
N SER A 243 -32.44 9.19 -7.86
CA SER A 243 -33.24 10.21 -8.58
C SER A 243 -33.81 11.29 -7.65
N ASP A 244 -33.96 10.96 -6.36
CA ASP A 244 -34.57 11.82 -5.35
C ASP A 244 -33.53 12.55 -4.50
N ASP A 245 -32.24 12.35 -4.79
CA ASP A 245 -31.13 12.99 -4.08
C ASP A 245 -31.09 14.49 -4.38
N ASP A 246 -30.96 15.30 -3.35
CA ASP A 246 -30.70 16.72 -3.50
C ASP A 246 -29.24 17.00 -3.92
N VAL A 247 -28.92 18.28 -4.15
CA VAL A 247 -27.60 18.70 -4.62
C VAL A 247 -26.49 18.34 -3.62
N ASP A 248 -26.76 18.39 -2.31
CA ASP A 248 -25.76 18.10 -1.28
C ASP A 248 -25.49 16.59 -1.19
N ALA A 249 -26.53 15.76 -1.31
CA ALA A 249 -26.40 14.31 -1.42
C ALA A 249 -25.55 13.90 -2.64
N VAL A 250 -25.83 14.49 -3.80
CA VAL A 250 -25.05 14.25 -5.04
C VAL A 250 -23.58 14.67 -4.89
N ILE A 251 -23.32 15.88 -4.37
CA ILE A 251 -21.95 16.37 -4.17
C ILE A 251 -21.21 15.46 -3.18
N ASN A 252 -21.86 15.06 -2.09
CA ASN A 252 -21.28 14.19 -1.09
C ASN A 252 -20.92 12.81 -1.67
N ALA A 253 -21.82 12.18 -2.44
CA ALA A 253 -21.55 10.88 -3.06
C ALA A 253 -20.31 10.93 -3.98
N ILE A 254 -20.19 11.96 -4.81
CA ILE A 254 -19.05 12.15 -5.71
C ILE A 254 -17.75 12.40 -4.93
N HIS A 255 -17.79 13.24 -3.89
CA HIS A 255 -16.61 13.50 -3.06
C HIS A 255 -16.19 12.28 -2.25
N ARG A 256 -17.14 11.58 -1.63
CA ARG A 256 -16.92 10.32 -0.93
C ARG A 256 -16.21 9.31 -1.82
N SER A 257 -16.75 9.03 -3.01
CA SER A 257 -16.12 8.12 -3.98
C SER A 257 -14.67 8.52 -4.32
N SER A 258 -14.41 9.81 -4.52
CA SER A 258 -13.04 10.29 -4.76
C SER A 258 -12.12 10.13 -3.55
N VAL A 259 -12.62 10.36 -2.32
CA VAL A 259 -11.83 10.25 -1.09
C VAL A 259 -11.59 8.78 -0.75
N GLU A 260 -12.57 7.90 -0.91
CA GLU A 260 -12.40 6.44 -0.75
C GLU A 260 -11.29 5.90 -1.65
N CYS A 261 -11.32 6.29 -2.93
CA CYS A 261 -10.26 5.93 -3.86
C CYS A 261 -8.90 6.46 -3.38
N GLN A 262 -8.79 7.75 -3.04
CA GLN A 262 -7.53 8.35 -2.59
C GLN A 262 -6.99 7.68 -1.31
N HIS A 263 -7.85 7.44 -0.34
CA HIS A 263 -7.51 6.78 0.92
C HIS A 263 -6.98 5.36 0.70
N SER A 264 -7.55 4.65 -0.30
CA SER A 264 -7.15 3.31 -0.69
C SER A 264 -5.84 3.24 -1.48
N CYS A 265 -5.19 4.37 -1.83
CA CYS A 265 -3.92 4.35 -2.58
C CYS A 265 -2.80 3.64 -1.80
N LEU A 266 -2.64 3.91 -0.50
CA LEU A 266 -1.64 3.20 0.32
C LEU A 266 -1.85 1.69 0.29
N ALA A 267 -3.09 1.23 0.50
CA ALA A 267 -3.41 -0.20 0.49
C ALA A 267 -3.12 -0.84 -0.87
N ARG A 268 -3.51 -0.17 -1.98
CA ARG A 268 -3.22 -0.63 -3.34
C ARG A 268 -1.74 -0.71 -3.64
N LEU A 269 -0.96 0.28 -3.22
CA LEU A 269 0.49 0.32 -3.41
C LEU A 269 1.26 -0.57 -2.41
N SER A 270 0.59 -1.16 -1.42
CA SER A 270 1.21 -2.02 -0.41
C SER A 270 1.23 -3.50 -0.79
N TRP A 271 0.82 -3.83 -2.01
CA TRP A 271 1.05 -5.15 -2.60
C TRP A 271 2.41 -5.14 -3.30
N VAL A 272 3.27 -6.08 -2.93
CA VAL A 272 4.61 -6.25 -3.51
C VAL A 272 4.79 -7.74 -3.81
N ASN A 273 5.07 -8.08 -5.08
CA ASN A 273 5.15 -9.46 -5.59
C ASN A 273 3.97 -10.34 -5.15
N GLY A 274 2.74 -9.80 -5.17
CA GLY A 274 1.53 -10.55 -4.79
C GLY A 274 1.32 -10.72 -3.28
N HIS A 275 2.17 -10.12 -2.44
CA HIS A 275 2.03 -10.15 -0.98
C HIS A 275 1.61 -8.78 -0.45
N PHE A 276 0.64 -8.76 0.46
CA PHE A 276 0.19 -7.53 1.11
C PHE A 276 1.04 -7.21 2.34
N PHE A 277 1.70 -6.05 2.35
CA PHE A 277 2.61 -5.60 3.42
C PHE A 277 1.94 -4.70 4.47
N GLY A 278 0.62 -4.52 4.42
CA GLY A 278 -0.09 -3.62 5.32
C GLY A 278 0.19 -2.16 4.99
N ASN A 279 0.85 -1.45 5.90
CA ASN A 279 1.35 -0.09 5.64
C ASN A 279 2.77 -0.17 5.08
N LEU A 280 2.92 -0.19 3.75
CA LEU A 280 4.24 -0.36 3.12
C LEU A 280 5.24 0.73 3.54
N VAL A 281 4.80 1.97 3.72
CA VAL A 281 5.67 3.06 4.20
C VAL A 281 6.24 2.74 5.58
N ALA A 282 5.40 2.24 6.49
CA ALA A 282 5.88 1.76 7.79
C ALA A 282 6.87 0.61 7.61
N GLN A 283 6.60 -0.36 6.73
CA GLN A 283 7.53 -1.48 6.50
C GLN A 283 8.88 -1.02 5.95
N VAL A 284 8.92 -0.04 5.03
CA VAL A 284 10.18 0.56 4.56
C VAL A 284 10.95 1.12 5.75
N TYR A 285 10.31 1.90 6.64
CA TYR A 285 10.96 2.43 7.84
C TYR A 285 11.41 1.36 8.84
N ARG A 286 10.71 0.22 8.92
CA ARG A 286 11.13 -0.95 9.73
C ARG A 286 12.47 -1.50 9.24
N TYR A 287 12.63 -1.70 7.93
CA TYR A 287 13.91 -2.16 7.36
C TYR A 287 15.00 -1.09 7.42
N GLN A 288 14.66 0.17 7.14
CA GLN A 288 15.61 1.29 7.26
C GLN A 288 16.17 1.41 8.67
N HIS A 289 15.32 1.28 9.70
CA HIS A 289 15.76 1.22 11.09
C HIS A 289 16.85 0.15 11.31
N LEU A 290 16.62 -1.08 10.83
CA LEU A 290 17.58 -2.17 10.98
C LEU A 290 18.90 -1.88 10.24
N CYS A 291 18.82 -1.36 9.02
CA CYS A 291 20.02 -1.05 8.22
C CYS A 291 20.81 0.14 8.80
N TYR A 292 20.13 1.18 9.31
CA TYR A 292 20.78 2.28 10.02
C TYR A 292 21.45 1.80 11.31
N PHE A 293 20.78 0.93 12.07
CA PHE A 293 21.37 0.35 13.27
C PHE A 293 22.66 -0.42 12.96
N LYS A 294 22.67 -1.26 11.91
CA LYS A 294 23.85 -2.02 11.48
C LYS A 294 25.00 -1.12 10.99
N GLN A 295 24.69 0.06 10.47
CA GLN A 295 25.70 1.07 10.12
C GLN A 295 26.15 1.95 11.31
N MET A 296 25.70 1.67 12.53
CA MET A 296 25.94 2.51 13.72
C MET A 296 25.38 3.94 13.59
N ARG A 297 24.34 4.13 12.76
CA ARG A 297 23.65 5.42 12.54
C ARG A 297 22.46 5.55 13.48
N GLY A 298 22.72 5.58 14.80
CA GLY A 298 21.68 5.51 15.82
C GLY A 298 20.62 6.63 15.78
N GLN A 299 20.99 7.86 15.37
CA GLN A 299 20.02 8.95 15.21
C GLN A 299 19.03 8.69 14.07
N ASP A 300 19.51 8.15 12.95
CA ASP A 300 18.66 7.82 11.80
C ASP A 300 17.79 6.59 12.10
N ALA A 301 18.34 5.61 12.82
CA ALA A 301 17.60 4.46 13.30
C ALA A 301 16.45 4.88 14.24
N ALA A 302 16.71 5.78 15.19
CA ALA A 302 15.69 6.32 16.09
C ALA A 302 14.60 7.13 15.34
N ARG A 303 14.99 7.90 14.32
CA ARG A 303 14.04 8.64 13.48
C ARG A 303 13.17 7.70 12.63
N ALA A 304 13.75 6.65 12.06
CA ALA A 304 13.01 5.62 11.33
C ALA A 304 11.99 4.92 12.24
N VAL A 305 12.35 4.61 13.49
CA VAL A 305 11.43 4.11 14.52
C VAL A 305 10.28 5.09 14.77
N ALA A 306 10.56 6.40 14.90
CA ALA A 306 9.52 7.41 15.09
C ALA A 306 8.57 7.50 13.88
N ASN A 307 9.11 7.50 12.66
CA ASN A 307 8.31 7.48 11.42
C ASN A 307 7.42 6.24 11.35
N HIS A 308 7.96 5.06 11.68
CA HIS A 308 7.19 3.81 11.72
C HIS A 308 6.05 3.91 12.72
N LEU A 309 6.31 4.30 13.97
CA LEU A 309 5.30 4.35 15.04
C LEU A 309 4.13 5.30 14.75
N LEU A 310 4.36 6.36 13.98
CA LEU A 310 3.28 7.26 13.55
C LEU A 310 2.31 6.59 12.57
N LEU A 311 2.78 5.61 11.81
CA LEU A 311 2.04 4.94 10.75
C LEU A 311 1.53 3.55 11.15
N ASP A 312 2.29 2.86 12.00
CA ASP A 312 1.98 1.56 12.58
C ASP A 312 2.66 1.45 13.96
N ALA A 313 1.86 1.44 15.02
CA ALA A 313 2.35 1.43 16.39
C ALA A 313 2.64 0.00 16.91
N SER A 314 3.47 -0.75 16.16
CA SER A 314 3.78 -2.15 16.43
C SER A 314 4.57 -2.38 17.73
N PRO A 315 4.25 -3.46 18.49
CA PRO A 315 4.86 -3.70 19.80
C PRO A 315 6.39 -3.78 19.81
N ASP A 316 6.97 -4.43 18.80
CA ASP A 316 8.41 -4.59 18.68
C ASP A 316 9.12 -3.27 18.36
N ILE A 317 8.48 -2.38 17.60
CA ILE A 317 9.02 -1.05 17.33
C ILE A 317 8.90 -0.13 18.55
N ARG A 318 7.87 -0.30 19.38
CA ARG A 318 7.79 0.38 20.68
C ARG A 318 8.93 -0.05 21.61
N TRP A 319 9.28 -1.34 21.61
CA TRP A 319 10.47 -1.84 22.31
C TRP A 319 11.75 -1.17 21.80
N ASN A 320 11.93 -1.06 20.48
CA ASN A 320 13.10 -0.39 19.89
C ASN A 320 13.19 1.08 20.32
N LYS A 321 12.08 1.82 20.36
CA LYS A 321 12.06 3.19 20.89
C LYS A 321 12.46 3.22 22.36
N ALA A 322 11.94 2.33 23.21
CA ALA A 322 12.34 2.25 24.62
C ALA A 322 13.86 2.02 24.76
N HIS A 323 14.41 1.09 23.98
CA HIS A 323 15.85 0.81 23.97
C HIS A 323 16.66 2.04 23.57
N TYR A 324 16.33 2.71 22.47
CA TYR A 324 17.04 3.91 22.04
C TYR A 324 16.95 5.06 23.04
N ARG A 325 15.84 5.20 23.77
CA ARG A 325 15.74 6.21 24.84
C ARG A 325 16.72 5.97 25.99
N THR A 326 17.12 4.72 26.24
CA THR A 326 18.20 4.43 27.20
C THR A 326 19.59 4.81 26.68
N LEU A 327 19.80 4.73 25.36
CA LEU A 327 21.05 5.12 24.71
C LEU A 327 21.17 6.64 24.53
N TYR A 328 20.03 7.32 24.38
CA TYR A 328 19.94 8.75 24.08
C TYR A 328 18.90 9.47 24.98
N PRO A 329 19.07 9.47 26.31
CA PRO A 329 18.06 9.95 27.26
C PRO A 329 17.69 11.43 27.10
N ASP A 330 18.64 12.26 26.67
CA ASP A 330 18.47 13.72 26.55
C ASP A 330 18.25 14.19 25.09
N ARG A 331 17.88 13.29 24.18
CA ARG A 331 17.79 13.56 22.74
C ARG A 331 16.38 13.35 22.19
N GLU A 332 15.36 13.88 22.84
CA GLU A 332 13.96 13.67 22.42
C GLU A 332 13.70 14.10 20.96
N GLU A 333 14.50 15.03 20.41
CA GLU A 333 14.38 15.48 19.04
C GLU A 333 14.69 14.42 17.97
N ILE A 334 15.43 13.35 18.28
CA ILE A 334 15.69 12.26 17.32
C ILE A 334 14.53 11.27 17.24
N PHE A 335 13.58 11.35 18.18
CA PHE A 335 12.35 10.54 18.20
C PHE A 335 11.15 11.27 17.58
N ARG A 336 11.41 12.34 16.83
CA ARG A 336 10.39 13.05 16.06
C ARG A 336 10.31 12.52 14.63
N PRO A 337 9.12 12.19 14.13
CA PRO A 337 8.93 11.82 12.73
C PRO A 337 9.28 12.98 11.77
N GLU A 338 9.64 12.63 10.54
CA GLU A 338 9.85 13.59 9.46
C GLU A 338 8.54 14.32 9.10
N MET A 339 8.64 15.61 8.79
CA MET A 339 7.46 16.43 8.47
C MET A 339 6.66 15.85 7.29
N ARG A 340 7.31 15.26 6.27
CA ARG A 340 6.59 14.62 5.16
C ARG A 340 5.68 13.48 5.63
N ILE A 341 6.12 12.70 6.62
CA ILE A 341 5.35 11.56 7.16
C ILE A 341 4.23 12.05 8.06
N VAL A 342 4.48 13.11 8.85
CA VAL A 342 3.42 13.76 9.62
C VAL A 342 2.32 14.31 8.72
N GLU A 343 2.67 14.93 7.59
CA GLU A 343 1.65 15.41 6.63
C GLU A 343 0.90 14.27 5.95
N PHE A 344 1.61 13.20 5.57
CA PHE A 344 0.99 11.99 5.02
C PHE A 344 0.00 11.35 6.01
N ALA A 345 0.43 11.09 7.24
CA ALA A 345 -0.41 10.51 8.30
C ALA A 345 -1.62 11.41 8.60
N ARG A 346 -1.41 12.73 8.66
CA ARG A 346 -2.48 13.69 8.93
C ARG A 346 -3.54 13.72 7.83
N ASN A 347 -3.13 13.70 6.56
CA ASN A 347 -4.07 13.66 5.44
C ASN A 347 -4.92 12.38 5.50
N ARG A 348 -4.28 11.23 5.75
CA ARG A 348 -4.98 9.96 5.90
C ARG A 348 -5.96 9.94 7.08
N LEU A 349 -5.59 10.55 8.20
CA LEU A 349 -6.49 10.68 9.37
C LEU A 349 -7.76 11.47 9.01
N TYR A 350 -7.63 12.58 8.29
CA TYR A 350 -8.79 13.37 7.88
C TYR A 350 -9.68 12.64 6.89
N GLU A 351 -9.07 11.94 5.93
CA GLU A 351 -9.81 11.09 5.00
C GLU A 351 -10.59 10.00 5.73
N GLN A 352 -9.93 9.27 6.64
CA GLN A 352 -10.57 8.22 7.43
C GLN A 352 -11.75 8.76 8.23
N ARG A 353 -11.55 9.86 8.98
CA ARG A 353 -12.63 10.49 9.77
C ARG A 353 -13.82 10.92 8.91
N TYR A 354 -13.56 11.44 7.70
CA TYR A 354 -14.62 11.79 6.75
C TYR A 354 -15.35 10.53 6.24
N LEU A 355 -14.61 9.47 5.88
CA LEU A 355 -15.19 8.22 5.40
C LEU A 355 -16.03 7.54 6.48
N ASP A 356 -15.51 7.41 7.71
CA ASP A 356 -16.22 6.84 8.86
C ASP A 356 -17.54 7.56 9.10
N PHE A 357 -17.53 8.90 9.10
CA PHE A 357 -18.75 9.69 9.24
C PHE A 357 -19.77 9.35 8.15
N THR A 358 -19.34 9.32 6.88
CA THR A 358 -20.25 9.03 5.77
C THR A 358 -20.74 7.58 5.75
N GLU A 359 -19.95 6.62 6.22
CA GLU A 359 -20.35 5.21 6.24
C GLU A 359 -21.29 4.92 7.42
N GLU A 360 -20.95 5.39 8.62
CA GLU A 360 -21.72 5.08 9.83
C GLU A 360 -23.06 5.80 9.87
N LYS A 361 -23.11 7.07 9.44
CA LYS A 361 -24.28 7.94 9.60
C LYS A 361 -25.26 7.88 8.43
N SER A 362 -24.80 7.56 7.22
CA SER A 362 -25.65 7.51 6.03
C SER A 362 -26.20 6.12 5.70
N LYS A 363 -25.84 5.08 6.48
CA LYS A 363 -26.29 3.71 6.25
C LYS A 363 -27.66 3.44 6.87
N LEU A 364 -28.63 3.05 6.04
CA LEU A 364 -29.93 2.56 6.50
C LEU A 364 -29.77 1.16 7.12
N VAL A 365 -30.09 1.03 8.41
CA VAL A 365 -30.13 -0.25 9.11
C VAL A 365 -31.60 -0.58 9.38
N HIS A 366 -32.10 -1.67 8.78
CA HIS A 366 -33.52 -2.04 8.84
C HIS A 366 -34.49 -0.93 8.39
N GLY A 367 -34.08 -0.13 7.38
CA GLY A 367 -34.89 0.96 6.84
C GLY A 367 -34.96 2.20 7.74
N MET A 368 -34.13 2.28 8.78
CA MET A 368 -34.01 3.45 9.64
C MET A 368 -32.57 3.97 9.64
N TYR A 369 -32.42 5.28 9.72
CA TYR A 369 -31.12 5.90 9.98
C TYR A 369 -30.72 5.71 11.45
N PRO A 370 -29.41 5.73 11.75
CA PRO A 370 -28.93 5.82 13.13
C PRO A 370 -29.58 6.98 13.88
N THR A 371 -29.79 6.81 15.18
CA THR A 371 -30.35 7.88 16.02
C THR A 371 -29.45 9.12 15.97
N GLU A 372 -30.08 10.27 15.73
CA GLU A 372 -29.42 11.57 15.73
C GLU A 372 -28.69 11.85 17.06
N SER A 373 -27.52 12.45 16.96
CA SER A 373 -26.56 12.69 18.03
C SER A 373 -25.92 14.08 17.89
N LYS A 374 -25.27 14.58 18.96
CA LYS A 374 -24.62 15.89 18.90
C LYS A 374 -23.42 15.89 17.95
N GLU A 375 -22.81 14.73 17.82
CA GLU A 375 -21.66 14.44 16.96
C GLU A 375 -22.00 14.65 15.48
N ASP A 376 -23.26 14.52 15.08
CA ASP A 376 -23.71 14.71 13.69
C ASP A 376 -23.57 16.16 13.22
N TYR A 377 -23.45 17.10 14.16
CA TYR A 377 -23.32 18.53 13.92
C TYR A 377 -21.93 19.07 14.29
N ALA A 378 -21.03 18.20 14.76
CA ALA A 378 -19.69 18.61 15.14
C ALA A 378 -18.85 18.91 13.89
N PRO A 379 -18.05 19.99 13.89
CA PRO A 379 -17.10 20.20 12.80
C PRO A 379 -16.05 19.10 12.80
N LEU A 380 -15.51 18.78 11.62
CA LEU A 380 -14.35 17.88 11.53
C LEU A 380 -13.20 18.47 12.34
N GLU A 381 -12.85 17.80 13.43
CA GLU A 381 -11.82 18.26 14.36
C GLU A 381 -10.46 18.37 13.64
N VAL A 382 -9.90 19.58 13.63
CA VAL A 382 -8.57 19.85 13.09
C VAL A 382 -7.53 19.43 14.12
N VAL A 383 -6.82 18.35 13.81
CA VAL A 383 -5.67 17.87 14.57
C VAL A 383 -4.43 18.66 14.16
N ASP A 384 -3.83 19.36 15.11
CA ASP A 384 -2.56 20.03 14.91
C ASP A 384 -1.41 19.02 14.81
N LYS A 385 -0.31 19.44 14.18
CA LYS A 385 0.83 18.55 13.88
C LYS A 385 1.50 18.02 15.15
N GLU A 386 1.54 18.80 16.22
CA GLU A 386 2.21 18.40 17.48
C GLU A 386 1.35 17.38 18.24
N SER A 387 0.03 17.57 18.28
CA SER A 387 -0.89 16.59 18.86
C SER A 387 -0.86 15.25 18.10
N LEU A 388 -0.71 15.28 16.78
CA LEU A 388 -0.63 14.06 15.97
C LEU A 388 0.64 13.24 16.25
N VAL A 389 1.79 13.89 16.48
CA VAL A 389 3.05 13.21 16.77
C VAL A 389 3.22 12.86 18.26
N LYS A 390 2.30 13.31 19.11
CA LYS A 390 2.34 13.05 20.54
C LYS A 390 2.12 11.57 20.81
N ASP A 391 3.13 10.94 21.37
CA ASP A 391 3.14 9.52 21.69
C ASP A 391 3.23 9.36 23.22
N ASP A 392 2.06 9.26 23.84
CA ASP A 392 1.89 9.17 25.30
C ASP A 392 2.16 7.76 25.86
N PHE A 393 2.71 6.86 25.05
CA PHE A 393 2.99 5.49 25.47
C PHE A 393 4.06 5.44 26.58
N PRO A 394 3.86 4.65 27.65
CA PRO A 394 4.73 4.62 28.82
C PRO A 394 6.02 3.82 28.57
N TYR A 395 6.92 4.34 27.73
CA TYR A 395 8.16 3.66 27.31
C TYR A 395 9.06 3.19 28.47
N ALA A 396 9.00 3.85 29.62
CA ALA A 396 9.78 3.47 30.81
C ALA A 396 9.32 2.14 31.44
N GLU A 397 8.09 1.71 31.18
CA GLU A 397 7.50 0.49 31.76
C GLU A 397 7.67 -0.74 30.86
N VAL A 398 8.14 -0.55 29.62
CA VAL A 398 8.23 -1.64 28.63
C VAL A 398 9.19 -2.73 29.09
N GLY A 399 10.31 -2.37 29.72
CA GLY A 399 11.29 -3.34 30.25
C GLY A 399 10.86 -4.05 31.53
N SER A 400 9.67 -3.76 32.07
CA SER A 400 9.20 -4.23 33.37
C SER A 400 7.73 -4.66 33.37
N ILE A 401 7.23 -5.12 32.21
CA ILE A 401 5.84 -5.59 32.02
C ILE A 401 5.47 -6.68 33.04
N LEU A 402 6.38 -7.63 33.25
CA LEU A 402 6.25 -8.72 34.20
C LEU A 402 7.08 -8.47 35.45
N SER A 403 6.51 -8.76 36.62
CA SER A 403 7.26 -8.75 37.86
C SER A 403 8.17 -10.00 37.96
N ALA A 404 9.28 -9.88 38.70
CA ALA A 404 10.17 -11.02 38.95
C ALA A 404 9.43 -12.21 39.61
N GLY A 405 8.46 -11.92 40.48
CA GLY A 405 7.59 -12.93 41.08
C GLY A 405 6.73 -13.65 40.05
N LEU A 406 6.14 -12.90 39.12
CA LEU A 406 5.29 -13.46 38.06
C LEU A 406 6.10 -14.33 37.08
N CYS A 407 7.29 -13.89 36.66
CA CYS A 407 8.21 -14.69 35.85
C CYS A 407 8.60 -16.00 36.54
N LYS A 408 8.88 -15.97 37.85
CA LYS A 408 9.18 -17.19 38.63
C LYS A 408 7.98 -18.16 38.63
N THR A 409 6.77 -17.65 38.86
CA THR A 409 5.55 -18.46 38.82
C THR A 409 5.31 -19.06 37.44
N LEU A 410 5.47 -18.27 36.37
CA LEU A 410 5.30 -18.74 34.99
C LEU A 410 6.29 -19.83 34.61
N ARG A 411 7.56 -19.72 35.03
CA ARG A 411 8.56 -20.77 34.81
C ARG A 411 8.16 -22.08 35.49
N GLN A 412 7.67 -22.01 36.74
CA GLN A 412 7.19 -23.19 37.45
C GLN A 412 5.98 -23.82 36.76
N VAL A 413 5.04 -23.00 36.27
CA VAL A 413 3.88 -23.44 35.49
C VAL A 413 4.30 -24.10 34.18
N ALA A 414 5.23 -23.52 33.44
CA ALA A 414 5.70 -24.08 32.17
C ALA A 414 6.44 -25.42 32.33
N LEU A 415 6.98 -25.69 33.52
CA LEU A 415 7.73 -26.91 33.85
C LEU A 415 6.87 -27.99 34.56
N GLN A 416 5.58 -27.74 34.87
CA GLN A 416 4.70 -28.66 35.63
C GLN A 416 3.24 -28.76 35.10
N LEU A 417 2.50 -29.83 35.44
CA LEU A 417 1.09 -30.11 35.04
C LEU A 417 0.04 -29.29 35.88
N PRO A 418 -1.21 -29.08 35.38
CA PRO A 418 -2.05 -27.91 35.65
C PRO A 418 -2.68 -27.85 37.05
N THR A 419 -2.74 -26.66 37.64
CA THR A 419 -3.52 -26.35 38.86
C THR A 419 -4.25 -25.01 38.71
N ALA A 420 -5.13 -24.65 39.66
CA ALA A 420 -5.78 -23.33 39.73
C ALA A 420 -4.78 -22.15 39.67
N ILE A 421 -3.52 -22.40 40.09
CA ILE A 421 -2.41 -21.44 40.05
C ILE A 421 -2.07 -21.04 38.61
N GLU A 422 -2.17 -21.95 37.65
CA GLU A 422 -1.92 -21.65 36.23
C GLU A 422 -2.98 -20.69 35.67
N LYS A 423 -4.26 -20.92 35.97
CA LYS A 423 -5.34 -20.06 35.48
C LYS A 423 -5.22 -18.64 36.04
N GLN A 424 -4.88 -18.52 37.32
CA GLN A 424 -4.65 -17.23 37.97
C GLN A 424 -3.42 -16.52 37.40
N ALA A 425 -2.29 -17.23 37.25
CA ALA A 425 -1.07 -16.67 36.68
C ALA A 425 -1.27 -16.20 35.22
N LYS A 426 -1.96 -17.00 34.39
CA LYS A 426 -2.30 -16.62 33.01
C LYS A 426 -3.15 -15.35 32.95
N SER A 427 -4.16 -15.24 33.82
CA SER A 427 -5.01 -14.04 33.91
C SER A 427 -4.23 -12.80 34.36
N GLU A 428 -3.34 -12.93 35.34
CA GLU A 428 -2.50 -11.83 35.83
C GLU A 428 -1.51 -11.37 34.74
N VAL A 429 -0.93 -12.30 34.00
CA VAL A 429 0.00 -12.01 32.90
C VAL A 429 -0.69 -11.35 31.73
N GLU A 430 -1.84 -11.87 31.31
CA GLU A 430 -2.63 -11.26 30.24
C GLU A 430 -3.01 -9.83 30.62
N SER A 431 -3.44 -9.60 31.87
CA SER A 431 -3.69 -8.25 32.38
C SER A 431 -2.43 -7.37 32.38
N ALA A 432 -1.26 -7.93 32.73
CA ALA A 432 0.01 -7.20 32.74
C ALA A 432 0.42 -6.76 31.33
N VAL A 433 0.30 -7.64 30.34
CA VAL A 433 0.58 -7.32 28.93
C VAL A 433 -0.46 -6.33 28.39
N GLN A 434 -1.75 -6.52 28.71
CA GLN A 434 -2.84 -5.64 28.25
C GLN A 434 -2.77 -4.22 28.78
N ARG A 435 -2.12 -3.97 29.93
CA ARG A 435 -1.82 -2.59 30.38
C ARG A 435 -0.99 -1.81 29.37
N MET A 436 -0.13 -2.49 28.62
CA MET A 436 0.72 -1.89 27.58
C MET A 436 0.11 -2.08 26.18
N PHE A 437 -0.49 -3.24 25.93
CA PHE A 437 -1.02 -3.66 24.63
C PHE A 437 -2.48 -4.14 24.78
N PRO A 438 -3.46 -3.21 24.82
CA PRO A 438 -4.83 -3.50 25.26
C PRO A 438 -5.56 -4.59 24.48
N TYR A 439 -5.21 -4.79 23.21
CA TYR A 439 -5.85 -5.77 22.33
C TYR A 439 -5.16 -7.15 22.36
N SER A 440 -4.03 -7.26 23.06
CA SER A 440 -3.26 -8.49 23.11
C SER A 440 -4.00 -9.62 23.83
N LYS A 441 -3.84 -10.83 23.30
CA LYS A 441 -4.33 -12.07 23.88
C LYS A 441 -3.18 -13.02 24.16
N LEU A 442 -3.18 -13.60 25.36
CA LEU A 442 -2.15 -14.55 25.73
C LEU A 442 -2.30 -15.84 24.90
N GLN A 443 -1.25 -16.21 24.16
CA GLN A 443 -1.20 -17.50 23.46
C GLN A 443 -0.68 -18.59 24.39
N GLY A 444 0.30 -18.27 25.23
CA GLY A 444 0.87 -19.25 26.15
C GLY A 444 2.25 -18.89 26.70
N VAL A 445 2.84 -19.88 27.35
CA VAL A 445 4.18 -19.85 27.93
C VAL A 445 4.89 -21.09 27.44
N TRP A 446 6.12 -20.96 26.95
CA TRP A 446 6.91 -22.08 26.43
C TRP A 446 8.31 -22.05 27.04
N CYS A 447 8.85 -23.22 27.33
CA CYS A 447 10.24 -23.40 27.75
C CYS A 447 10.86 -24.49 26.88
N GLY A 448 12.00 -24.20 26.25
CA GLY A 448 12.77 -25.22 25.53
C GLY A 448 13.32 -24.75 24.20
N GLU A 449 13.00 -25.50 23.14
CA GLU A 449 13.56 -25.31 21.80
C GLU A 449 13.18 -23.97 21.16
N LEU A 450 14.00 -23.58 20.19
CA LEU A 450 13.83 -22.35 19.42
C LEU A 450 12.51 -22.39 18.63
N ARG A 451 11.67 -21.37 18.81
CA ARG A 451 10.35 -21.29 18.18
C ARG A 451 10.05 -19.90 17.62
N ARG A 452 9.18 -19.88 16.61
CA ARG A 452 8.53 -18.68 16.07
C ARG A 452 7.08 -18.56 16.56
N PRO A 453 6.61 -17.38 16.99
CA PRO A 453 5.19 -17.12 17.20
C PRO A 453 4.34 -17.37 15.94
N ALA A 454 3.08 -17.74 16.13
CA ALA A 454 2.15 -18.00 15.03
C ALA A 454 1.49 -16.74 14.46
N CYS A 455 1.62 -15.60 15.15
CA CYS A 455 1.03 -14.32 14.76
C CYS A 455 2.12 -13.32 14.37
N ASP A 456 1.77 -12.40 13.48
CA ASP A 456 2.72 -11.40 12.95
C ASP A 456 3.05 -10.32 13.99
N ARG A 457 2.10 -9.94 14.85
CA ARG A 457 2.27 -8.95 15.93
C ARG A 457 2.46 -9.63 17.29
N ALA A 458 3.49 -10.44 17.37
CA ALA A 458 3.81 -11.18 18.59
C ALA A 458 4.54 -10.31 19.63
N ILE A 459 4.09 -10.42 20.87
CA ILE A 459 4.78 -9.90 22.06
C ILE A 459 5.47 -11.08 22.72
N VAL A 460 6.79 -11.15 22.56
CA VAL A 460 7.61 -12.26 23.05
C VAL A 460 8.53 -11.77 24.17
N LEU A 461 8.19 -12.14 25.41
CA LEU A 461 8.91 -11.69 26.60
C LEU A 461 9.63 -12.86 27.26
N SER A 462 10.90 -12.67 27.62
CA SER A 462 11.61 -13.62 28.46
C SER A 462 10.98 -13.69 29.85
N ILE A 463 10.92 -14.90 30.38
CA ILE A 463 10.53 -15.15 31.78
C ILE A 463 11.67 -15.77 32.60
N GLU A 464 12.88 -15.77 32.06
CA GLU A 464 14.08 -16.23 32.77
C GLU A 464 14.47 -15.29 33.92
N GLU A 465 15.23 -15.80 34.88
CA GLU A 465 15.57 -15.06 36.10
C GLU A 465 16.40 -13.80 35.84
N GLY A 466 17.33 -13.87 34.89
CA GLY A 466 18.29 -12.80 34.61
C GLY A 466 17.76 -11.70 33.70
N ASN A 467 16.66 -11.94 32.98
CA ASN A 467 16.15 -11.02 31.98
C ASN A 467 14.61 -11.07 31.83
N CYS A 468 13.90 -11.29 32.94
CA CYS A 468 12.44 -11.21 32.98
C CYS A 468 11.93 -9.91 32.33
N SER A 469 10.95 -10.03 31.43
CA SER A 469 10.40 -8.95 30.57
C SER A 469 11.28 -8.47 29.41
N GLU A 470 12.46 -9.05 29.19
CA GLU A 470 13.27 -8.72 28.01
C GLU A 470 12.58 -9.21 26.72
N TRP A 471 12.56 -8.37 25.68
CA TRP A 471 12.01 -8.73 24.38
C TRP A 471 12.93 -9.67 23.62
N LEU A 472 12.46 -10.87 23.29
CA LEU A 472 13.29 -11.90 22.64
C LEU A 472 13.25 -11.84 21.10
N GLY A 473 12.32 -11.06 20.52
CA GLY A 473 12.16 -10.96 19.07
C GLY A 473 11.36 -12.13 18.47
N PRO A 474 11.37 -12.29 17.14
CA PRO A 474 10.50 -13.23 16.43
C PRO A 474 10.94 -14.70 16.59
N MET A 475 12.18 -14.97 16.99
CA MET A 475 12.69 -16.31 17.25
C MET A 475 13.17 -16.36 18.70
N HIS A 476 12.61 -17.26 19.51
CA HIS A 476 12.93 -17.35 20.94
C HIS A 476 13.19 -18.80 21.36
N GLY A 477 14.21 -19.00 22.20
CA GLY A 477 14.48 -20.24 22.90
C GLY A 477 14.52 -19.99 24.41
N GLY A 478 14.63 -21.04 25.22
CA GLY A 478 14.50 -20.91 26.67
C GLY A 478 13.04 -20.66 27.09
N CYS A 479 12.81 -20.10 28.27
CA CYS A 479 11.48 -19.80 28.76
C CYS A 479 10.96 -18.42 28.33
N ALA A 480 9.89 -18.40 27.55
CA ALA A 480 9.26 -17.20 27.03
C ALA A 480 7.72 -17.22 27.16
N LEU A 481 7.16 -16.02 27.33
CA LEU A 481 5.74 -15.72 27.17
C LEU A 481 5.48 -15.24 25.75
N VAL A 482 4.39 -15.70 25.12
CA VAL A 482 3.92 -15.12 23.85
C VAL A 482 2.47 -14.67 23.99
N ALA A 483 2.23 -13.40 23.67
CA ALA A 483 0.90 -12.84 23.41
C ALA A 483 0.83 -12.35 21.96
N CYS A 484 -0.37 -12.28 21.40
CA CYS A 484 -0.63 -11.75 20.06
C CYS A 484 -1.55 -10.56 20.16
N GLU A 485 -1.19 -9.44 19.54
CA GLU A 485 -2.07 -8.29 19.34
C GLU A 485 -3.06 -8.52 18.20
#